data_AF-A0A7Y7TKZ4-F1
#
_entry.id   AF-A0A7Y7TKZ4-F1
#
_cell.length_a   1.000
_cell.length_b   1.000
_cell.length_c   1.000
_cell.angle_alpha   90.00
_cell.angle_beta   90.00
_cell.angle_gamma   90.00
#
_symmetry.space_group_name_H-M   'P 1'
#
loop_
_entity.id
_entity.type
_entity.pdbx_description
1 polymer ?
#
loop_
_entity_poly.entity_id
_entity_poly.type
_entity_poly.pdbx_seq_one_letter_code
_entity_poly.pdbx_strand_id
1 'polypeptide(L)'
;MKYLFFKLWQDFVGKDRFNKESNAFPSLIWLIVIQSTNIASLQLLLQHFFKIKDFLHTKIEIKIFAALLFIIIFLINYYFIYNRRNEIFDLYINENKNKSIIGKIILYLYMLGSFFIIYFISKKINI
;
A
#
# COMPACT_ATOMS: atom_id res chain seq x y z
N MET A 1 -0.34 7.21 -5.69
CA MET A 1 0.28 6.84 -4.40
C MET A 1 0.53 8.02 -3.46
N LYS A 2 1.17 9.13 -3.89
CA LYS A 2 1.40 10.31 -3.01
C LYS A 2 0.14 10.84 -2.32
N TYR A 3 -0.97 10.94 -3.05
CA TYR A 3 -2.25 11.38 -2.49
C TYR A 3 -2.83 10.39 -1.47
N LEU A 4 -2.78 9.09 -1.77
CA LEU A 4 -3.21 8.04 -0.83
C LEU A 4 -2.36 8.02 0.44
N PHE A 5 -1.04 8.22 0.31
CA PHE A 5 -0.13 8.40 1.43
C PHE A 5 -0.52 9.60 2.31
N PHE A 6 -0.78 10.75 1.69
CA PHE A 6 -1.24 11.95 2.41
C PHE A 6 -2.54 11.69 3.18
N LYS A 7 -3.49 10.98 2.56
CA LYS A 7 -4.77 10.63 3.19
C LYS A 7 -4.61 9.67 4.36
N LEU A 8 -3.78 8.63 4.21
CA LEU A 8 -3.41 7.74 5.30
C LEU A 8 -2.74 8.51 6.43
N TRP A 9 -1.85 9.45 6.09
CA TRP A 9 -1.16 10.27 7.08
C TRP A 9 -2.11 11.18 7.86
N GLN A 10 -3.06 11.80 7.18
CA GLN A 10 -4.13 12.55 7.82
C GLN A 10 -4.99 11.67 8.75
N ASP A 11 -5.27 10.43 8.36
CA ASP A 11 -6.06 9.49 9.16
C ASP A 11 -5.31 8.99 10.41
N PHE A 12 -4.03 8.64 10.30
CA PHE A 12 -3.23 8.16 11.44
C PHE A 12 -3.00 9.23 12.50
N VAL A 13 -2.79 10.47 12.09
CA VAL A 13 -2.53 11.58 13.01
C VAL A 13 -3.82 12.13 13.60
N GLY A 14 -4.90 12.11 12.80
CA GLY A 14 -6.15 12.79 13.08
C GLY A 14 -6.12 14.23 12.58
N LYS A 15 -7.25 14.69 11.98
CA LYS A 15 -7.34 15.98 11.29
C LYS A 15 -6.94 17.18 12.16
N ASP A 16 -7.30 17.17 13.43
CA ASP A 16 -7.10 18.32 14.33
C ASP A 16 -5.64 18.50 14.78
N ARG A 17 -4.82 17.46 14.62
CA ARG A 17 -3.39 17.45 14.99
C ARG A 17 -2.48 17.39 13.77
N PHE A 18 -3.05 17.40 12.57
CA PHE A 18 -2.33 17.13 11.34
C PHE A 18 -1.53 18.34 10.87
N ASN A 19 -0.20 18.22 10.95
CA ASN A 19 0.74 19.24 10.49
C ASN A 19 1.94 18.61 9.77
N LYS A 20 2.82 19.46 9.24
CA LYS A 20 3.98 19.06 8.45
C LYS A 20 5.00 18.21 9.22
N GLU A 21 5.08 18.39 10.54
CA GLU A 21 6.01 17.68 11.43
C GLU A 21 5.44 16.36 11.96
N SER A 22 4.16 16.09 11.69
CA SER A 22 3.47 14.92 12.20
C SER A 22 4.12 13.62 11.71
N ASN A 23 4.11 12.58 12.54
CA ASN A 23 4.72 11.31 12.16
C ASN A 23 3.99 10.67 10.97
N ALA A 24 4.67 10.58 9.82
CA ALA A 24 4.14 10.00 8.58
C ALA A 24 4.50 8.52 8.39
N PHE A 25 5.29 7.95 9.31
CA PHE A 25 5.83 6.60 9.17
C PHE A 25 4.74 5.51 9.17
N PRO A 26 3.69 5.57 10.03
CA PRO A 26 2.60 4.59 9.96
C PRO A 26 1.92 4.53 8.59
N SER A 27 1.76 5.69 7.95
CA SER A 27 1.19 5.83 6.60
C SER A 27 2.05 5.17 5.53
N LEU A 28 3.39 5.32 5.66
CA LEU A 28 4.34 4.66 4.78
C LEU A 28 4.22 3.13 4.90
N ILE A 29 4.23 2.62 6.14
CA ILE A 29 4.11 1.18 6.40
C ILE A 29 2.81 0.63 5.84
N TRP A 30 1.69 1.30 6.07
CA TRP A 30 0.40 0.88 5.53
C TRP A 30 0.36 0.85 4.01
N LEU A 31 0.95 1.86 3.36
CA LEU A 31 1.06 1.89 1.91
C LEU A 31 1.83 0.68 1.36
N ILE A 32 2.93 0.33 2.03
CA ILE A 32 3.77 -0.82 1.68
C ILE A 32 3.02 -2.13 1.87
N VAL A 33 2.26 -2.28 2.96
CA VAL A 33 1.42 -3.47 3.20
C VAL A 33 0.44 -3.64 2.04
N ILE A 34 -0.31 -2.59 1.67
CA ILE A 34 -1.31 -2.67 0.59
C ILE A 34 -0.66 -3.01 -0.76
N GLN A 35 0.49 -2.40 -1.07
CA GLN A 35 1.22 -2.72 -2.30
C GLN A 35 1.75 -4.16 -2.31
N SER A 36 2.21 -4.66 -1.16
CA SER A 36 2.67 -6.04 -1.03
C SER A 36 1.52 -7.03 -1.24
N THR A 37 0.33 -6.73 -0.70
CA THR A 37 -0.89 -7.50 -0.94
C THR A 37 -1.28 -7.51 -2.42
N ASN A 38 -1.15 -6.38 -3.12
CA ASN A 38 -1.44 -6.32 -4.56
C ASN A 38 -0.44 -7.14 -5.38
N ILE A 39 0.84 -7.11 -5.04
CA ILE A 39 1.86 -7.92 -5.71
C ILE A 39 1.61 -9.41 -5.48
N ALA A 40 1.30 -9.81 -4.25
CA ALA A 40 0.93 -11.19 -3.93
C ALA A 40 -0.31 -11.63 -4.71
N SER A 41 -1.33 -10.77 -4.81
CA SER A 41 -2.54 -11.04 -5.60
C SER A 41 -2.21 -11.24 -7.08
N LEU A 42 -1.35 -10.38 -7.64
CA LEU A 42 -0.91 -10.49 -9.03
C LEU A 42 -0.13 -11.79 -9.28
N GLN A 43 0.75 -12.18 -8.37
CA GLN A 43 1.45 -13.46 -8.45
C GLN A 43 0.47 -14.64 -8.47
N LEU A 44 -0.52 -14.66 -7.57
CA LEU A 44 -1.53 -15.71 -7.54
C LEU A 44 -2.38 -15.76 -8.82
N LEU A 45 -2.74 -14.60 -9.39
CA LEU A 45 -3.44 -14.54 -10.67
C LEU A 45 -2.59 -15.09 -11.82
N LEU A 46 -1.31 -14.72 -11.87
CA LEU A 46 -0.38 -15.21 -12.87
C LEU A 46 -0.21 -16.72 -12.78
N GLN A 47 -0.09 -17.26 -11.56
CA GLN A 47 -0.04 -18.70 -11.32
C GLN A 47 -1.33 -19.40 -11.78
N HIS A 48 -2.50 -18.85 -11.44
CA HIS A 48 -3.79 -19.46 -11.78
C HIS A 48 -4.06 -19.48 -13.28
N PHE A 49 -3.89 -18.35 -13.97
CA PHE A 49 -4.26 -18.21 -15.38
C PHE A 49 -3.16 -18.65 -16.35
N PHE A 50 -1.89 -18.39 -16.02
CA PHE A 50 -0.77 -18.68 -16.92
C PHE A 50 0.04 -19.91 -16.50
N LYS A 51 -0.33 -20.58 -15.39
CA LYS A 51 0.35 -21.78 -14.87
C LYS A 51 1.86 -21.59 -14.72
N ILE A 52 2.29 -20.36 -14.45
CA ILE A 52 3.69 -20.07 -14.11
C ILE A 52 3.97 -20.84 -12.82
N LYS A 53 4.83 -21.86 -12.89
CA LYS A 53 5.21 -22.65 -11.72
C LYS A 53 5.88 -21.72 -10.71
N ASP A 54 5.58 -21.92 -9.44
CA ASP A 54 6.32 -21.25 -8.38
C ASP A 54 7.80 -21.65 -8.51
N PHE A 55 8.64 -20.63 -8.72
CA PHE A 55 10.09 -20.78 -8.70
C PHE A 55 10.63 -21.04 -7.28
N LEU A 56 9.78 -20.86 -6.26
CA LEU A 56 10.12 -21.00 -4.85
C LEU A 56 9.46 -22.28 -4.32
N HIS A 57 10.29 -23.22 -3.85
CA HIS A 57 9.83 -24.55 -3.43
C HIS A 57 9.83 -24.72 -1.92
N THR A 58 10.63 -23.93 -1.19
CA THR A 58 10.71 -24.03 0.27
C THR A 58 10.05 -22.85 0.99
N LYS A 59 9.52 -23.10 2.20
CA LYS A 59 8.95 -22.05 3.06
C LYS A 59 9.99 -20.95 3.38
N ILE A 60 11.27 -21.30 3.41
CA ILE A 60 12.37 -20.38 3.67
C ILE A 60 12.60 -19.46 2.46
N GLU A 61 12.66 -20.02 1.25
CA GLU A 61 12.74 -19.24 0.01
C GLU A 61 11.61 -18.22 -0.13
N ILE A 62 10.37 -18.65 0.17
CA ILE A 62 9.20 -17.76 0.15
C ILE A 62 9.36 -16.60 1.13
N LYS A 63 9.81 -16.88 2.37
CA LYS A 63 10.05 -15.84 3.39
C LYS A 63 11.14 -14.86 2.96
N ILE A 64 12.26 -15.36 2.42
CA ILE A 64 13.38 -14.53 1.97
C ILE A 64 12.93 -13.66 0.79
N PHE A 65 12.25 -14.24 -0.19
CA PHE A 65 11.74 -13.50 -1.34
C PHE A 65 10.74 -12.42 -0.92
N ALA A 66 9.79 -12.74 -0.03
CA ALA A 66 8.84 -11.77 0.50
C ALA A 66 9.54 -10.63 1.26
N ALA A 67 10.57 -10.94 2.06
CA ALA A 67 11.35 -9.93 2.77
C ALA A 67 12.12 -9.01 1.80
N LEU A 68 12.76 -9.57 0.77
CA LEU A 68 13.44 -8.79 -0.27
C LEU A 68 12.46 -7.88 -1.01
N LEU A 69 11.31 -8.41 -1.41
CA LEU A 69 10.26 -7.64 -2.06
C LEU A 69 9.77 -6.49 -1.18
N PHE A 70 9.53 -6.75 0.11
CA PHE A 70 9.14 -5.73 1.08
C PHE A 70 10.21 -4.64 1.20
N ILE A 71 11.50 -5.00 1.29
CA ILE A 71 12.61 -4.05 1.37
C ILE A 71 12.66 -3.18 0.10
N ILE A 72 12.52 -3.76 -1.08
CA ILE A 72 12.52 -3.02 -2.35
C ILE A 72 11.37 -2.01 -2.37
N ILE A 73 10.15 -2.44 -2.04
CA ILE A 73 8.97 -1.57 -1.98
C ILE A 73 9.18 -0.47 -0.94
N PHE A 74 9.72 -0.82 0.24
CA PHE A 74 10.03 0.14 1.28
C PHE A 74 10.99 1.21 0.77
N LEU A 75 12.13 0.84 0.17
CA LEU A 75 13.13 1.78 -0.33
C LEU A 75 12.54 2.71 -1.40
N ILE A 76 11.75 2.17 -2.33
CA ILE A 76 11.07 2.96 -3.36
C ILE A 76 10.13 3.98 -2.72
N ASN A 77 9.22 3.55 -1.83
CA ASN A 77 8.28 4.49 -1.20
C ASN A 77 9.00 5.46 -0.26
N TYR A 78 10.06 5.03 0.41
CA TYR A 78 10.86 5.89 1.25
C TYR A 78 11.44 7.05 0.44
N TYR A 79 12.11 6.74 -0.67
CA TYR A 79 12.78 7.75 -1.49
C TYR A 79 11.78 8.67 -2.22
N PHE A 80 10.73 8.10 -2.83
CA PHE A 80 9.82 8.86 -3.68
C PHE A 80 8.65 9.52 -2.95
N ILE A 81 8.29 9.04 -1.76
CA ILE A 81 7.14 9.51 -0.99
C ILE A 81 7.57 10.06 0.36
N TYR A 82 8.23 9.26 1.19
CA TYR A 82 8.51 9.64 2.59
C TYR A 82 9.52 10.80 2.71
N ASN A 83 10.60 10.75 1.94
CA ASN A 83 11.58 11.85 1.90
C ASN A 83 10.96 13.15 1.39
N ARG A 84 9.96 13.06 0.52
CA ARG A 84 9.21 14.19 -0.05
C ARG A 84 7.89 14.48 0.66
N ARG A 85 7.68 13.95 1.87
CA ARG A 85 6.40 14.10 2.60
C ARG A 85 6.01 15.56 2.82
N ASN A 86 7.00 16.44 3.01
CA ASN A 86 6.80 17.87 3.20
C ASN A 86 6.24 18.54 1.94
N GLU A 87 6.79 18.23 0.77
CA GLU A 87 6.26 18.69 -0.53
C GLU A 87 4.84 18.16 -0.74
N ILE A 88 4.60 16.89 -0.39
CA ILE A 88 3.28 16.26 -0.50
C ILE A 88 2.27 16.96 0.43
N PHE A 89 2.69 17.29 1.65
CA PHE A 89 1.85 18.02 2.60
C PHE A 89 1.44 19.39 2.02
N ASP A 90 2.42 20.18 1.59
CA ASP A 90 2.17 21.54 1.06
C ASP A 90 1.23 21.50 -0.16
N LEU A 91 1.32 20.44 -0.97
CA LEU A 91 0.51 20.27 -2.17
C LEU A 91 -0.95 19.90 -1.90
N TYR A 92 -1.26 19.20 -0.80
CA TYR A 92 -2.62 18.67 -0.54
C TYR A 92 -3.31 19.25 0.71
N ILE A 93 -2.60 19.98 1.59
CA ILE A 93 -3.16 20.47 2.85
C ILE A 93 -4.37 21.40 2.67
N ASN A 94 -4.33 22.25 1.64
CA ASN A 94 -5.37 23.24 1.36
C ASN A 94 -6.41 22.77 0.33
N GLU A 95 -6.57 21.46 0.15
CA GLU A 95 -7.58 20.96 -0.77
C GLU A 95 -9.01 21.23 -0.28
N ASN A 96 -9.96 21.32 -1.22
CA ASN A 96 -11.37 21.51 -0.90
C ASN A 96 -11.93 20.28 -0.14
N LYS A 97 -12.86 20.52 0.81
CA LYS A 97 -13.59 19.49 1.58
C LYS A 97 -14.14 18.37 0.70
N ASN A 98 -14.77 18.70 -0.43
CA ASN A 98 -15.34 17.70 -1.34
C ASN A 98 -14.26 16.78 -1.93
N LYS A 99 -13.13 17.35 -2.36
CA LYS A 99 -11.98 16.57 -2.86
C LYS A 99 -11.41 15.68 -1.77
N SER A 100 -11.29 16.21 -0.55
CA SER A 100 -10.82 15.46 0.62
C SER A 100 -11.68 14.23 0.92
N ILE A 101 -13.01 14.35 0.85
CA ILE A 101 -13.96 13.24 1.06
C ILE A 101 -13.81 12.20 -0.05
N ILE A 102 -13.83 12.62 -1.31
CA ILE A 102 -13.66 11.72 -2.46
C ILE A 102 -12.33 10.98 -2.36
N GLY A 103 -11.25 11.66 -1.97
CA GLY A 103 -9.95 11.05 -1.78
C GLY A 103 -9.93 9.96 -0.70
N LYS A 104 -10.66 10.15 0.40
CA LYS A 104 -10.83 9.12 1.43
C LYS A 104 -11.64 7.92 0.93
N ILE A 105 -12.71 8.16 0.18
CA ILE A 105 -13.51 7.08 -0.41
C ILE A 105 -12.64 6.23 -1.36
N ILE A 106 -11.87 6.88 -2.23
CA ILE A 106 -10.94 6.20 -3.14
C ILE A 106 -9.89 5.40 -2.33
N LEU A 107 -9.35 5.98 -1.25
CA LEU A 107 -8.41 5.28 -0.38
C LEU A 107 -9.02 4.01 0.23
N TYR A 108 -10.21 4.09 0.82
CA TYR A 108 -10.86 2.92 1.43
C TYR A 108 -11.27 1.88 0.39
N LEU A 109 -11.78 2.30 -0.77
CA LEU A 109 -12.09 1.39 -1.86
C LEU A 109 -10.83 0.66 -2.36
N TYR A 110 -9.72 1.39 -2.49
CA TYR A 110 -8.44 0.79 -2.87
C TYR A 110 -7.98 -0.24 -1.84
N MET A 111 -8.02 0.09 -0.53
CA MET A 111 -7.64 -0.84 0.54
C MET A 111 -8.54 -2.07 0.58
N LEU A 112 -9.85 -1.89 0.60
CA LEU A 112 -10.82 -2.99 0.61
C LEU A 112 -10.67 -3.85 -0.65
N GLY A 113 -10.51 -3.23 -1.82
CA GLY A 113 -10.26 -3.93 -3.07
C GLY A 113 -9.01 -4.82 -3.01
N SER A 114 -7.89 -4.29 -2.53
CA SER A 114 -6.65 -5.04 -2.36
C SER A 114 -6.83 -6.29 -1.48
N PHE A 115 -7.49 -6.17 -0.33
CA PHE A 115 -7.71 -7.31 0.57
C PHE A 115 -8.81 -8.27 0.07
N PHE A 116 -9.83 -7.75 -0.60
CA PHE A 116 -10.92 -8.57 -1.15
C PHE A 116 -10.42 -9.44 -2.31
N ILE A 117 -9.59 -8.87 -3.18
CA ILE A 117 -8.99 -9.59 -4.31
C ILE A 117 -8.16 -10.77 -3.80
N ILE A 118 -7.24 -10.55 -2.86
CA ILE A 118 -6.41 -11.64 -2.32
C ILE A 118 -7.27 -12.72 -1.66
N TYR A 119 -8.28 -12.33 -0.87
CA TYR A 119 -9.18 -13.28 -0.19
C TYR A 119 -9.93 -14.18 -1.19
N PHE A 120 -10.54 -13.59 -2.24
CA PHE A 120 -11.28 -14.35 -3.25
C PHE A 120 -10.38 -15.28 -4.04
N ILE A 121 -9.19 -14.81 -4.40
CA ILE A 121 -8.22 -15.62 -5.16
C ILE A 121 -7.72 -16.78 -4.30
N SER A 122 -7.28 -16.54 -3.06
CA SER A 122 -6.85 -17.61 -2.15
C SER A 122 -7.93 -18.67 -1.95
N LYS A 123 -9.18 -18.24 -1.69
CA LYS A 123 -10.32 -19.15 -1.54
C LYS A 123 -10.59 -19.98 -2.80
N LYS A 124 -10.43 -19.41 -3.99
CA LYS A 124 -10.68 -20.11 -5.26
C LYS A 124 -9.53 -21.05 -5.65
N ILE A 125 -8.30 -20.75 -5.24
CA ILE A 125 -7.11 -21.53 -5.55
C ILE A 125 -6.87 -22.67 -4.53
N ASN A 126 -7.67 -22.79 -3.46
CA ASN A 126 -7.47 -23.77 -2.38
C ASN A 126 -6.07 -23.67 -1.74
N ILE A 127 -5.59 -22.44 -1.50
CA ILE A 127 -4.45 -22.15 -0.62
C ILE A 127 -4.99 -21.78 0.76
#